data_AF-A0A430HEV7-F1
#
_entry.id   AF-A0A430HEV7-F1
#
_cell.length_a   1.000
_cell.length_b   1.000
_cell.length_c   1.000
_cell.angle_alpha   90.00
_cell.angle_beta   90.00
_cell.angle_gamma   90.00
#
_symmetry.space_group_name_H-M   'P 1'
#
loop_
_entity.id
_entity.type
_entity.pdbx_description
1 polymer ?
#
loop_
_entity_poly.entity_id
_entity_poly.type
_entity_poly.pdbx_seq_one_letter_code
_entity_poly.pdbx_strand_id
1 'polypeptide(L)' 'MIEGQAIGLRKVLGSLLARRFGDVPAWVVQRIDQGTIDELEQWFERSLDATGLAAVFGDATATGRSSSD' A
#
# COMPACT_ATOMS: atom_id res chain seq x y z
N MET A 1 19.10 1.54 11.45
CA MET A 1 17.82 2.11 11.92
C MET A 1 16.84 2.13 10.76
N ILE A 2 16.14 1.03 10.47
CA ILE A 2 15.16 0.98 9.36
C ILE A 2 13.79 0.45 9.84
N GLU A 3 13.78 -0.30 10.94
CA GLU A 3 12.55 -0.89 11.50
C GLU A 3 11.50 0.15 11.95
N GLY A 4 11.94 1.29 12.50
CA GLY A 4 11.02 2.35 12.95
C GLY A 4 10.26 3.04 11.81
N GLN A 5 10.89 3.21 10.64
CA GLN A 5 10.25 3.84 9.48
C GLN A 5 9.16 2.94 8.91
N ALA A 6 9.44 1.65 8.76
CA ALA A 6 8.45 0.68 8.29
C ALA A 6 7.21 0.64 9.19
N ILE A 7 7.41 0.59 10.51
CA ILE A 7 6.31 0.57 11.48
C ILE A 7 5.46 1.85 11.39
N GLY A 8 6.09 3.01 11.22
CA GLY A 8 5.39 4.28 11.02
C GLY A 8 4.53 4.27 9.76
N LEU A 9 5.11 3.88 8.63
CA LEU A 9 4.40 3.80 7.35
C LEU A 9 3.22 2.83 7.41
N ARG A 10 3.38 1.65 8.01
CA ARG A 10 2.30 0.67 8.18
C ARG A 10 1.08 1.27 8.90
N LYS A 11 1.32 1.98 10.02
CA LYS A 11 0.25 2.61 10.81
C LYS A 11 -0.44 3.74 10.03
N VAL A 12 0.33 4.56 9.34
CA VAL A 12 -0.19 5.68 8.55
C VAL A 12 -0.99 5.16 7.36
N LEU A 13 -0.47 4.17 6.63
CA LEU A 13 -1.16 3.56 5.49
C LEU A 13 -2.46 2.91 5.94
N GLY A 14 -2.46 2.10 7.01
CA GLY A 14 -3.69 1.51 7.54
C GLY A 14 -4.74 2.57 7.92
N SER A 15 -4.31 3.67 8.55
CA SER A 15 -5.22 4.78 8.92
C SER A 15 -5.75 5.53 7.70
N LEU A 16 -4.92 5.74 6.68
CA LEU A 16 -5.31 6.38 5.42
C LEU A 16 -6.35 5.54 4.68
N LEU A 17 -6.09 4.24 4.54
CA LEU A 17 -7.01 3.31 3.91
C LEU A 17 -8.34 3.25 4.68
N ALA A 18 -8.30 3.25 6.01
CA ALA A 18 -9.51 3.28 6.82
C ALA A 18 -10.32 4.57 6.64
N ARG A 19 -9.64 5.72 6.50
CA ARG A 19 -10.31 7.00 6.28
C ARG A 19 -10.87 7.15 4.86
N ARG A 20 -10.19 6.59 3.86
CA ARG A 20 -10.54 6.73 2.45
C ARG A 20 -11.54 5.68 1.98
N PHE A 21 -11.35 4.43 2.42
CA PHE A 21 -12.16 3.28 2.02
C PHE A 21 -13.13 2.79 3.12
N GLY A 22 -12.97 3.26 4.36
CA GLY A 22 -13.83 2.86 5.47
C GLY A 22 -13.28 1.63 6.21
N ASP A 23 -13.97 0.50 6.10
CA ASP A 23 -13.53 -0.72 6.76
C ASP A 23 -12.30 -1.31 6.07
N VAL A 24 -11.22 -1.51 6.83
CA VAL A 24 -9.99 -2.11 6.32
C VAL A 24 -10.04 -3.61 6.63
N PRO A 25 -10.23 -4.47 5.63
CA PRO A 25 -10.36 -5.90 5.84
C PRO A 25 -9.01 -6.51 6.31
N ALA A 26 -9.09 -7.64 6.99
CA ALA A 26 -7.92 -8.30 7.58
C ALA A 26 -6.80 -8.61 6.57
N TRP A 27 -7.16 -8.93 5.32
CA TRP A 27 -6.17 -9.21 4.26
C TRP A 27 -5.33 -7.98 3.90
N VAL A 28 -5.89 -6.77 4.01
CA VAL A 28 -5.15 -5.52 3.81
C VAL A 28 -4.14 -5.31 4.92
N VAL A 29 -4.57 -5.51 6.17
CA VAL A 29 -3.67 -5.39 7.33
C VAL A 29 -2.50 -6.37 7.21
N GLN A 30 -2.77 -7.61 6.80
CA GLN A 30 -1.72 -8.61 6.53
C GLN A 30 -0.77 -8.17 5.41
N ARG A 31 -1.28 -7.61 4.30
CA ARG A 31 -0.46 -7.07 3.22
C ARG A 31 0.46 -5.95 3.69
N ILE A 32 -0.07 -5.02 4.48
CA ILE A 32 0.69 -3.90 5.05
C ILE A 32 1.77 -4.41 6.01
N ASP A 33 1.44 -5.37 6.85
CA ASP A 33 2.39 -5.96 7.80
C ASP A 33 3.57 -6.64 7.09
N GLN A 34 3.28 -7.43 6.05
CA GLN A 34 4.28 -8.14 5.27
C GLN A 34 5.00 -7.25 4.25
N GLY A 35 4.44 -6.09 3.91
CA GLY A 35 5.01 -5.16 2.94
C GLY A 35 6.32 -4.53 3.41
N THR A 36 7.25 -4.41 2.49
CA THR A 36 8.50 -3.66 2.67
C THR A 36 8.26 -2.14 2.65
N ILE A 37 9.23 -1.34 3.12
CA ILE A 37 9.10 0.14 3.12
C ILE A 37 8.75 0.66 1.73
N ASP A 38 9.44 0.15 0.70
CA ASP A 38 9.22 0.55 -0.69
C ASP A 38 7.79 0.24 -1.17
N GLU A 39 7.28 -0.97 -0.87
CA GLU A 39 5.89 -1.34 -1.18
C GLU A 39 4.89 -0.45 -0.43
N LEU A 40 5.16 -0.14 0.83
CA LEU A 40 4.29 0.72 1.65
C LEU A 40 4.24 2.14 1.11
N GLU A 41 5.37 2.69 0.65
CA GLU A 41 5.43 4.00 0.00
C GLU A 41 4.64 4.00 -1.32
N GLN A 42 4.83 2.97 -2.16
CA GLN A 42 4.07 2.81 -3.40
C GLN A 42 2.56 2.69 -3.14
N TRP A 43 2.14 1.90 -2.14
CA TRP A 43 0.74 1.77 -1.76
C TRP A 43 0.18 3.08 -1.21
N PHE A 44 0.98 3.84 -0.47
CA PHE A 44 0.57 5.16 0.01
C PHE A 44 0.26 6.11 -1.15
N GLU A 45 1.17 6.25 -2.11
CA GLU A 45 0.96 7.10 -3.28
C GLU A 45 -0.24 6.62 -4.13
N ARG A 46 -0.33 5.31 -4.41
CA ARG A 46 -1.48 4.73 -5.12
C ARG A 46 -2.78 4.95 -4.37
N SER A 47 -2.76 4.92 -3.03
CA SER A 47 -3.95 5.17 -2.22
C SER A 47 -4.43 6.61 -2.23
N LEU A 48 -3.77 7.55 -2.92
CA LEU A 48 -4.30 8.88 -3.16
C LEU A 48 -5.18 8.93 -4.43
N ASP A 49 -4.85 8.13 -5.44
CA ASP A 49 -5.54 8.11 -6.74
C ASP A 49 -6.52 6.92 -6.87
N ALA A 50 -6.17 5.75 -6.35
CA ALA A 50 -6.92 4.51 -6.50
C ALA A 50 -8.40 4.61 -6.11
N THR A 51 -9.32 4.02 -6.88
CA THR A 51 -10.76 4.01 -6.52
C THR A 51 -11.14 2.92 -5.52
N GLY A 52 -10.21 2.05 -5.13
CA GLY A 52 -10.45 0.95 -4.20
C GLY A 52 -9.17 0.30 -3.68
N LEU A 53 -9.29 -0.53 -2.64
CA LEU A 53 -8.18 -1.28 -2.06
C LEU A 53 -7.47 -2.18 -3.10
N ALA A 54 -8.22 -2.83 -4.00
CA ALA A 54 -7.64 -3.67 -5.06
C ALA A 54 -6.66 -2.90 -5.98
N ALA A 55 -6.97 -1.64 -6.29
CA ALA A 55 -6.11 -0.78 -7.10
C ALA A 55 -4.87 -0.29 -6.34
N VAL A 56 -4.95 -0.15 -5.01
CA VAL A 56 -3.80 0.20 -4.16
C VAL A 56 -2.77 -0.92 -4.16
N PHE A 57 -3.21 -2.14 -3.84
CA PHE A 57 -2.32 -3.30 -3.73
C PHE A 57 -1.92 -3.89 -5.07
N GLY A 58 -2.57 -3.44 -6.16
CA GLY A 58 -2.21 -3.83 -7.51
C GLY A 58 -2.41 -5.32 -7.73
N ASP A 59 -3.62 -5.84 -7.52
CA ASP A 59 -4.06 -7.05 -8.24
C ASP A 59 -4.36 -6.66 -9.70
N ALA A 60 -3.35 -6.09 -10.33
CA ALA A 60 -3.25 -5.90 -11.75
C ALA A 60 -1.97 -6.64 -12.06
N THR A 61 -2.12 -7.81 -12.67
CA THR A 61 -1.08 -8.50 -13.42
C THR A 61 -0.43 -7.49 -14.38
N ALA A 62 0.51 -6.69 -13.90
CA ALA A 62 1.26 -5.74 -14.69
C ALA A 62 2.39 -6.52 -15.38
N THR A 63 1.99 -7.47 -16.23
CA THR A 63 2.74 -7.69 -17.46
C THR A 63 2.59 -6.42 -18.27
N GLY A 64 3.59 -5.54 -18.24
CA GLY A 64 3.66 -4.43 -19.18
C GLY A 64 4.36 -3.18 -18.68
N ARG A 65 5.68 -3.13 -18.92
CA ARG A 65 6.38 -1.97 -19.49
C ARG A 65 6.52 -0.72 -18.60
N SER A 66 7.68 -0.59 -17.95
CA SER A 66 8.63 0.52 -18.19
C SER A 66 9.87 0.34 -17.31
N SER A 67 10.90 -0.32 -17.85
CA SER A 67 12.27 -0.14 -17.39
C SER A 67 13.01 0.56 -18.53
N SER A 68 13.35 1.81 -18.27
CA SER A 68 14.27 2.76 -18.93
C SER A 68 14.89 2.42 -20.29
N ASP A 69 14.69 3.36 -21.24
CA ASP A 69 15.69 3.83 -22.22
C ASP A 69 16.75 4.69 -21.50
#